data_AF-A0A0D7AVI6-F1
#
_entry.id   AF-A0A0D7AVI6-F1
#
_cell.length_a   1.000
_cell.length_b   1.000
_cell.length_c   1.000
_cell.angle_alpha   90.00
_cell.angle_beta   90.00
_cell.angle_gamma   90.00
#
_symmetry.space_group_name_H-M   'P 1'
#
loop_
_entity.id
_entity.type
_entity.pdbx_description
1 polymer ?
#
loop_
_entity_poly.entity_id
_entity_poly.type
_entity_poly.pdbx_seq_one_letter_code
_entity_poly.pdbx_strand_id
1 'polypeptide(L)'
;FKKANVRGTKRSGRSFDLIKRLSLKGKAAANKYRAGHRALQNLRGSGDWELVLRELKPEDIKGLSSEVFTTATAIDYEDAQTSAGSKRGRYGTGKGMKPADVLLGTSTSFMLSWIWTIEGALDTASDDEMNNLVRVEYLKSRARVARLYEEMTLLQDERARTLLTLEYEAKQWEDRASGWEGTTAELASGIAAYSSKQAAGRRRLATHFKTLW
;
A
#
# COMPACT_ATOMS: atom_id res chain seq x y z
N PHE A 1 -1.08 2.99 -10.90
CA PHE A 1 -1.26 4.40 -10.48
C PHE A 1 -0.66 4.77 -9.12
N LYS A 2 -1.05 4.13 -8.01
CA LYS A 2 -0.56 4.49 -6.66
C LYS A 2 0.95 4.30 -6.44
N LYS A 3 1.64 3.41 -7.19
CA LYS A 3 3.06 3.10 -7.01
C LYS A 3 4.04 4.01 -7.77
N ALA A 4 3.63 4.54 -8.94
CA ALA A 4 4.52 5.32 -9.80
C ALA A 4 4.67 6.79 -9.36
N ASN A 5 3.68 7.34 -8.65
CA ASN A 5 3.63 8.76 -8.26
C ASN A 5 3.76 8.99 -6.73
N VAL A 6 4.40 8.07 -5.98
CA VAL A 6 4.65 8.28 -4.54
C VAL A 6 5.79 9.28 -4.36
N ARG A 7 5.46 10.57 -4.35
CA ARG A 7 6.38 11.64 -3.93
C ARG A 7 6.35 11.77 -2.40
N GLY A 8 7.41 11.31 -1.74
CA GLY A 8 7.96 11.98 -0.57
C GLY A 8 7.14 12.03 0.73
N THR A 9 6.35 11.01 1.09
CA THR A 9 5.94 10.88 2.51
C THR A 9 7.16 10.40 3.30
N LYS A 10 7.87 11.33 3.96
CA LYS A 10 8.92 10.95 4.93
C LYS A 10 8.28 9.99 5.96
N ARG A 11 9.00 8.93 6.34
CA ARG A 11 8.63 8.02 7.45
C ARG A 11 8.69 8.77 8.79
N SER A 12 7.84 9.77 8.99
CA SER A 12 7.68 10.50 10.24
C SER A 12 6.20 10.80 10.44
N GLY A 13 5.61 10.24 11.49
CA GLY A 13 4.22 10.44 11.84
C GLY A 13 3.84 9.66 13.09
N ARG A 14 2.71 10.06 13.72
CA ARG A 14 2.17 9.43 14.94
C ARG A 14 1.91 7.92 14.76
N SER A 15 1.50 7.51 13.57
CA SER A 15 1.27 6.10 13.22
C SER A 15 2.57 5.28 13.23
N PHE A 16 3.67 5.84 12.71
CA PHE A 16 4.97 5.17 12.72
C PHE A 16 5.50 4.99 14.14
N ASP A 17 5.37 6.01 14.99
CA ASP A 17 5.75 5.92 16.41
C ASP A 17 4.89 4.91 17.16
N LEU A 18 3.60 4.84 16.87
CA LEU A 18 2.70 3.82 17.42
C LEU A 18 3.13 2.41 17.02
N ILE A 19 3.39 2.17 15.72
CA ILE A 19 3.88 0.88 15.21
C ILE A 19 5.21 0.50 15.88
N LYS A 20 6.13 1.46 16.02
CA LYS A 20 7.41 1.23 16.71
C LYS A 20 7.21 0.85 18.17
N ARG A 21 6.34 1.56 18.90
CA ARG A 21 6.01 1.24 20.30
C ARG A 21 5.37 -0.14 20.43
N LEU A 22 4.44 -0.48 19.54
CA LEU A 22 3.81 -1.81 19.53
C LEU A 22 4.83 -2.91 19.24
N SER A 23 5.72 -2.71 18.28
CA SER A 23 6.82 -3.65 17.99
C SER A 23 7.73 -3.86 19.21
N LEU A 24 8.09 -2.79 19.92
CA LEU A 24 8.90 -2.86 21.13
C LEU A 24 8.17 -3.59 22.26
N LYS A 25 6.88 -3.31 22.47
CA LYS A 25 6.05 -4.03 23.44
C LYS A 25 5.95 -5.51 23.10
N GLY A 26 5.76 -5.86 21.83
CA GLY A 26 5.75 -7.25 21.36
C GLY A 26 7.07 -7.97 21.66
N LYS A 27 8.21 -7.33 21.38
CA LYS A 27 9.54 -7.88 21.73
C LYS A 27 9.72 -8.07 23.23
N ALA A 28 9.29 -7.10 24.04
CA ALA A 28 9.38 -7.19 25.50
C ALA A 28 8.52 -8.35 26.04
N ALA A 29 7.29 -8.50 25.54
CA ALA A 29 6.40 -9.60 25.89
C ALA A 29 6.99 -10.95 25.48
N ALA A 30 7.54 -11.06 24.26
CA ALA A 30 8.20 -12.27 23.79
C ALA A 30 9.40 -12.68 24.64
N ASN A 31 10.23 -11.72 25.04
CA ASN A 31 11.37 -11.98 25.93
C ASN A 31 10.90 -12.45 27.32
N LYS A 32 9.86 -11.83 27.87
CA LYS A 32 9.26 -12.25 29.14
C LYS A 32 8.72 -13.68 29.07
N TYR A 33 8.02 -14.01 27.98
CA TYR A 33 7.51 -15.35 27.72
C TYR A 33 8.65 -16.38 27.67
N ARG A 34 9.69 -16.13 26.86
CA ARG A 34 10.86 -17.02 26.74
C ARG A 34 11.59 -17.22 28.06
N ALA A 35 11.75 -16.16 28.85
CA ALA A 35 12.35 -16.24 30.18
C ALA A 35 11.51 -17.09 31.14
N GLY A 36 10.18 -16.87 31.14
CA GLY A 36 9.23 -17.67 31.92
C GLY A 36 9.22 -19.14 31.51
N HIS A 37 9.22 -19.44 30.21
CA HIS A 37 9.26 -20.80 29.67
C HIS A 37 10.55 -21.52 30.11
N ARG A 38 11.72 -20.87 30.03
CA ARG A 38 12.98 -21.44 30.53
C ARG A 38 12.96 -21.71 32.04
N ALA A 39 12.42 -20.76 32.82
CA ALA A 39 12.30 -20.94 34.27
C ALA A 39 11.37 -22.11 34.60
N LEU A 40 10.24 -22.22 33.90
CA LEU A 40 9.28 -23.31 34.08
C LEU A 40 9.89 -24.67 33.69
N GLN A 41 10.66 -24.71 32.60
CA GLN A 41 11.40 -25.90 32.17
C GLN A 41 12.42 -26.35 33.20
N ASN A 42 13.15 -25.41 33.82
CA ASN A 42 14.13 -25.73 34.87
C ASN A 42 13.47 -26.24 36.16
N LEU A 43 12.27 -25.76 36.49
CA LEU A 43 11.59 -26.14 37.74
C LEU A 43 10.79 -27.43 37.62
N ARG A 44 10.11 -27.64 36.49
CA ARG A 44 9.14 -28.73 36.30
C ARG A 44 9.64 -29.85 35.40
N GLY A 45 10.70 -29.61 34.60
CA GLY A 45 11.15 -30.53 33.57
C GLY A 45 10.20 -30.59 32.37
N SER A 46 10.51 -31.46 31.41
CA SER A 46 9.63 -31.73 30.25
C SER A 46 8.35 -32.46 30.70
N GLY A 47 7.21 -32.07 30.14
CA GLY A 47 5.91 -32.67 30.43
C GLY A 47 4.79 -32.09 29.59
N ASP A 48 3.56 -32.56 29.82
CA ASP A 48 2.38 -32.25 28.99
C ASP A 48 2.06 -30.74 28.89
N TRP A 49 2.58 -29.93 29.81
CA TRP A 49 2.44 -28.47 29.79
C TRP A 49 3.15 -27.81 28.60
N GLU A 50 4.16 -28.46 28.00
CA GLU A 50 4.88 -27.98 26.82
C GLU A 50 4.02 -28.00 25.55
N LEU A 51 2.96 -28.83 25.52
CA LEU A 51 2.00 -28.86 24.41
C LEU A 51 1.15 -27.59 24.35
N VAL A 52 0.84 -27.02 25.51
CA VAL A 52 0.04 -25.81 25.69
C VAL A 52 0.92 -24.56 25.64
N LEU A 53 2.04 -24.56 26.38
CA LEU A 53 3.00 -23.46 26.41
C LEU A 53 4.25 -23.86 25.62
N ARG A 54 4.19 -23.72 24.29
CA ARG A 54 5.26 -24.13 23.38
C ARG A 54 6.42 -23.12 23.38
N GLU A 55 7.58 -23.57 22.91
CA GLU A 55 8.71 -22.68 22.68
C GLU A 55 8.36 -21.59 21.65
N LEU A 56 8.48 -20.31 22.04
CA LEU A 56 8.18 -19.17 21.18
C LEU A 56 9.33 -18.84 20.23
N LYS A 57 9.20 -19.26 18.97
CA LYS A 57 10.19 -18.96 17.93
C LYS A 57 9.95 -17.56 17.33
N PRO A 58 10.98 -16.91 16.76
CA PRO A 58 10.81 -15.62 16.11
C PRO A 58 9.78 -15.63 14.98
N GLU A 59 9.63 -16.76 14.28
CA GLU A 59 8.68 -16.95 13.17
C GLU A 59 7.22 -16.94 13.62
N ASP A 60 6.95 -17.24 14.90
CA ASP A 60 5.61 -17.26 15.48
C ASP A 60 5.10 -15.84 15.81
N ILE A 61 5.99 -14.86 15.92
CA ILE A 61 5.66 -13.46 16.21
C ILE A 61 5.31 -12.75 14.90
N LYS A 62 4.09 -12.98 14.44
CA LYS A 62 3.55 -12.35 13.24
C LYS A 62 2.73 -11.11 13.60
N GLY A 63 2.86 -10.05 12.81
CA GLY A 63 2.09 -8.83 13.01
C GLY A 63 0.69 -8.97 12.42
N LEU A 64 -0.35 -8.51 13.15
CA LEU A 64 -1.76 -8.56 12.72
C LEU A 64 -1.99 -7.95 11.32
N SER A 65 -1.19 -6.95 10.92
CA SER A 65 -1.25 -6.34 9.58
C SER A 65 -0.68 -7.21 8.46
N SER A 66 0.18 -8.18 8.80
CA SER A 66 0.77 -9.13 7.84
C SER A 66 -0.22 -10.22 7.43
N GLU A 67 -1.20 -10.52 8.28
CA GLU A 67 -2.06 -11.70 8.13
C GLU A 67 -3.50 -11.36 7.70
N VAL A 68 -4.08 -10.25 8.17
CA VAL A 68 -5.51 -9.96 7.98
C VAL A 68 -5.79 -9.03 6.79
N PHE A 69 -4.78 -8.28 6.32
CA PHE A 69 -4.97 -7.21 5.31
C PHE A 69 -4.13 -7.36 4.03
N THR A 70 -3.36 -8.43 3.89
CA THR A 70 -2.52 -8.70 2.70
C THR A 70 -3.25 -9.50 1.62
N THR A 71 -4.49 -9.91 1.84
CA THR A 71 -5.31 -10.67 0.88
C THR A 71 -5.84 -9.87 -0.32
N ALA A 72 -5.39 -8.62 -0.51
CA ALA A 72 -5.69 -7.86 -1.71
C ALA A 72 -4.41 -7.65 -2.54
N THR A 73 -4.34 -8.37 -3.67
CA THR A 73 -3.36 -8.32 -4.78
C THR A 73 -2.00 -8.97 -4.56
N ALA A 74 -1.85 -10.19 -5.08
CA ALA A 74 -0.58 -10.67 -5.62
C ALA A 74 -0.14 -9.68 -6.72
N ILE A 75 1.02 -9.07 -6.54
CA ILE A 75 1.68 -8.28 -7.56
C ILE A 75 2.96 -9.04 -7.86
N ASP A 76 2.97 -9.75 -8.98
CA ASP A 76 4.16 -10.41 -9.51
C ASP A 76 5.24 -9.34 -9.73
N TYR A 77 6.35 -9.48 -9.00
CA TYR A 77 7.55 -8.67 -9.20
C TYR A 77 8.49 -9.47 -10.11
N GLU A 78 8.38 -9.30 -11.42
CA GLU A 78 9.48 -9.57 -12.34
C GLU A 78 10.32 -8.29 -12.50
N ASP A 79 11.36 -8.14 -11.68
CA ASP A 79 12.35 -7.07 -11.82
C ASP A 79 13.33 -7.43 -12.97
N ALA A 80 12.90 -7.20 -14.21
CA ALA A 80 13.82 -7.05 -15.34
C ALA A 80 14.39 -5.62 -15.32
N GLN A 81 15.71 -5.52 -15.11
CA GLN A 81 16.45 -4.27 -15.07
C GLN A 81 16.37 -3.50 -16.40
N THR A 82 15.50 -2.50 -16.47
CA THR A 82 15.61 -1.42 -17.47
C THR A 82 15.48 -0.07 -16.79
N SER A 83 16.60 0.44 -16.30
CA SER A 83 16.73 1.85 -15.88
C SER A 83 17.71 2.57 -16.81
N ALA A 84 17.17 3.33 -17.76
CA ALA A 84 17.89 4.43 -18.39
C ALA A 84 17.87 5.61 -17.42
N GLY A 85 19.01 5.91 -16.78
CA GLY A 85 19.12 7.03 -15.86
C GLY A 85 20.36 6.95 -14.96
N SER A 86 21.35 7.78 -15.28
CA SER A 86 22.67 7.85 -14.64
C SER A 86 22.65 7.93 -13.11
N LYS A 87 23.46 7.07 -12.46
CA LYS A 87 23.67 7.03 -11.00
C LYS A 87 24.40 8.29 -10.54
N ARG A 88 23.71 9.17 -9.80
CA ARG A 88 24.38 10.16 -8.96
C ARG A 88 24.72 9.52 -7.61
N GLY A 89 26.01 9.22 -7.41
CA GLY A 89 26.57 8.72 -6.17
C GLY A 89 26.42 9.75 -5.04
N ARG A 90 25.83 9.32 -3.92
CA ARG A 90 25.75 10.13 -2.70
C ARG A 90 26.87 9.65 -1.76
N TYR A 91 27.91 10.46 -1.60
CA TYR A 91 28.89 10.30 -0.52
C TYR A 91 28.24 10.73 0.80
N GLY A 92 28.28 9.85 1.81
CA GLY A 92 27.72 10.11 3.13
C GLY A 92 27.94 8.92 4.07
N THR A 93 29.00 9.03 4.87
CA THR A 93 29.32 8.34 6.14
C THR A 93 28.86 6.89 6.33
N GLY A 94 29.87 6.00 6.37
CA GLY A 94 29.75 4.58 6.63
C GLY A 94 29.13 4.24 7.98
N LYS A 95 27.82 3.98 7.96
CA LYS A 95 27.16 2.87 8.67
C LYS A 95 25.77 2.76 8.06
N GLY A 96 25.69 2.17 6.88
CA GLY A 96 24.42 1.83 6.25
C GLY A 96 23.67 0.87 7.16
N MET A 97 22.77 1.40 7.98
CA MET A 97 21.81 0.57 8.69
C MET A 97 21.00 -0.14 7.60
N LYS A 98 21.15 -1.46 7.50
CA LYS A 98 20.39 -2.29 6.55
C LYS A 98 18.94 -1.82 6.61
N PRO A 99 18.28 -1.53 5.47
CA PRO A 99 16.88 -1.15 5.50
C PRO A 99 16.19 -2.23 6.32
N ALA A 100 15.54 -1.83 7.43
CA ALA A 100 14.71 -2.74 8.19
C ALA A 100 13.83 -3.43 7.16
N ASP A 101 13.98 -4.76 7.05
CA ASP A 101 13.26 -5.59 6.10
C ASP A 101 11.85 -5.05 6.05
N VAL A 102 11.53 -4.46 4.90
CA VAL A 102 10.19 -4.02 4.61
C VAL A 102 9.43 -5.32 4.65
N LEU A 103 8.69 -5.51 5.74
CA LEU A 103 7.87 -6.67 6.05
C LEU A 103 6.69 -6.72 5.05
N LEU A 104 7.04 -6.90 3.79
CA LEU A 104 6.16 -7.33 2.71
C LEU A 104 6.69 -8.71 2.30
N GLY A 105 6.73 -9.59 3.30
CA GLY A 105 7.05 -10.98 3.10
C GLY A 105 5.91 -11.65 2.35
N THR A 106 6.23 -12.13 1.16
CA THR A 106 5.50 -13.06 0.31
C THR A 106 5.33 -14.43 1.00
N SER A 107 4.88 -14.45 2.26
CA SER A 107 4.60 -15.73 2.93
C SER A 107 3.26 -16.24 2.43
N THR A 108 3.33 -17.19 1.50
CA THR A 108 2.27 -18.11 1.06
C THR A 108 1.72 -18.99 2.19
N SER A 109 1.94 -18.62 3.45
CA SER A 109 1.56 -19.41 4.62
C SER A 109 0.67 -18.58 5.52
N PHE A 110 -0.61 -18.57 5.17
CA PHE A 110 -1.74 -18.08 5.98
C PHE A 110 -1.95 -18.89 7.27
N MET A 111 -0.95 -19.64 7.75
CA MET A 111 -1.03 -20.36 9.00
C MET A 111 -0.93 -19.37 10.17
N LEU A 112 -2.08 -19.15 10.82
CA LEU A 112 -2.19 -18.51 12.13
C LEU A 112 -1.13 -19.12 13.06
N SER A 113 -0.36 -18.28 13.74
CA SER A 113 0.65 -18.79 14.67
C SER A 113 -0.02 -19.58 15.80
N TRP A 114 0.67 -20.58 16.34
CA TRP A 114 0.12 -21.45 17.36
C TRP A 114 -0.38 -20.69 18.59
N ILE A 115 0.18 -19.50 18.85
CA ILE A 115 -0.23 -18.55 19.89
C ILE A 115 -1.74 -18.22 19.81
N TRP A 116 -2.29 -18.19 18.60
CA TRP A 116 -3.71 -17.89 18.33
C TRP A 116 -4.57 -19.15 18.17
N THR A 117 -3.97 -20.34 18.11
CA THR A 117 -4.66 -21.62 17.94
C THR A 117 -4.56 -22.50 19.19
N ILE A 118 -4.14 -21.96 20.34
CA ILE A 118 -4.10 -22.70 21.60
C ILE A 118 -5.54 -22.95 22.05
N GLU A 119 -5.84 -24.21 22.35
CA GLU A 119 -7.10 -24.66 22.95
C GLU A 119 -7.37 -23.88 24.25
N GLY A 120 -8.57 -23.31 24.39
CA GLY A 120 -8.93 -22.42 25.51
C GLY A 120 -8.87 -20.92 25.23
N ALA A 121 -8.17 -20.46 24.19
CA ALA A 121 -8.13 -19.02 23.84
C ALA A 121 -9.43 -18.54 23.15
N LEU A 122 -10.14 -19.45 22.47
CA LEU A 122 -11.41 -19.21 21.79
C LEU A 122 -12.56 -20.08 22.36
N ASP A 123 -12.23 -21.05 23.22
CA ASP A 123 -13.16 -22.06 23.75
C ASP A 123 -14.12 -21.51 24.82
N THR A 124 -13.92 -20.25 25.23
CA THR A 124 -14.81 -19.54 26.16
C THR A 124 -15.95 -18.81 25.46
N ALA A 125 -15.89 -18.67 24.13
CA ALA A 125 -16.92 -18.01 23.35
C ALA A 125 -17.97 -19.03 22.88
N SER A 126 -19.25 -18.70 23.05
CA SER A 126 -20.34 -19.52 22.53
C SER A 126 -20.28 -19.60 20.99
N ASP A 127 -20.68 -20.73 20.41
CA ASP A 127 -20.78 -20.89 18.94
C ASP A 127 -21.58 -19.75 18.30
N ASP A 128 -22.59 -19.22 18.99
CA ASP A 128 -23.38 -18.06 18.54
C ASP A 128 -22.54 -16.78 18.47
N GLU A 129 -21.65 -16.55 19.42
CA GLU A 129 -20.74 -15.40 19.42
C GLU A 129 -19.75 -15.51 18.26
N MET A 130 -19.17 -16.70 18.06
CA MET A 130 -18.27 -16.97 16.92
C MET A 130 -18.99 -16.77 15.58
N ASN A 131 -20.18 -17.32 15.42
CA ASN A 131 -20.99 -17.17 14.21
C ASN A 131 -21.34 -15.70 13.95
N ASN A 132 -21.65 -14.92 14.98
CA ASN A 132 -21.90 -13.50 14.86
C ASN A 132 -20.65 -12.72 14.44
N LEU A 133 -19.48 -13.04 14.99
CA LEU A 133 -18.20 -12.45 14.56
C LEU A 133 -17.91 -12.74 13.09
N VAL A 134 -18.06 -13.99 12.65
CA VAL A 134 -17.88 -14.38 11.24
C VAL A 134 -18.85 -13.63 10.33
N ARG A 135 -20.12 -13.50 10.71
CA ARG A 135 -21.12 -12.73 9.95
C ARG A 135 -20.73 -11.25 9.83
N VAL A 136 -20.26 -10.64 10.92
CA VAL A 136 -19.81 -9.24 10.91
C VAL A 136 -18.61 -9.06 9.99
N GLU A 137 -17.61 -9.93 10.06
CA GLU A 137 -16.44 -9.87 9.19
C GLU A 137 -16.80 -10.15 7.71
N TYR A 138 -17.75 -11.06 7.46
CA TYR A 138 -18.32 -11.27 6.13
C TYR A 138 -19.01 -10.01 5.60
N LEU A 139 -19.85 -9.36 6.39
CA LEU A 139 -20.52 -8.12 5.97
C LEU A 139 -19.51 -6.98 5.73
N LYS A 140 -18.46 -6.86 6.56
CA LYS A 140 -17.38 -5.88 6.35
C LYS A 140 -16.62 -6.15 5.05
N SER A 141 -16.23 -7.39 4.80
CA SER A 141 -15.51 -7.76 3.57
C SER A 141 -16.37 -7.55 2.33
N ARG A 142 -17.65 -7.93 2.37
CA ARG A 142 -18.62 -7.67 1.30
C ARG A 142 -18.80 -6.17 1.04
N ALA A 143 -18.92 -5.35 2.09
CA ALA A 143 -19.02 -3.89 1.94
C ALA A 143 -17.77 -3.27 1.30
N ARG A 144 -16.56 -3.75 1.66
CA ARG A 144 -15.32 -3.33 0.99
C ARG A 144 -15.32 -3.70 -0.49
N VAL A 145 -15.75 -4.92 -0.82
CA VAL A 145 -15.84 -5.38 -2.22
C VAL A 145 -16.83 -4.54 -3.02
N ALA A 146 -18.03 -4.28 -2.48
CA ALA A 146 -19.02 -3.42 -3.12
C ALA A 146 -18.47 -2.02 -3.40
N ARG A 147 -17.83 -1.40 -2.41
CA ARG A 147 -17.16 -0.09 -2.57
C ARG A 147 -16.04 -0.14 -3.62
N LEU A 148 -15.25 -1.20 -3.65
CA LEU A 148 -14.18 -1.33 -4.66
C LEU A 148 -14.76 -1.42 -6.08
N TYR A 149 -15.89 -2.10 -6.27
CA TYR A 149 -16.58 -2.09 -7.56
C TYR A 149 -17.05 -0.69 -7.94
N GLU A 150 -17.67 0.06 -7.02
CA GLU A 150 -18.04 1.47 -7.26
C GLU A 150 -16.81 2.32 -7.63
N GLU A 151 -15.71 2.19 -6.89
CA GLU A 151 -14.47 2.91 -7.16
C GLU A 151 -13.87 2.54 -8.53
N MET A 152 -13.92 1.28 -8.94
CA MET A 152 -13.47 0.85 -10.26
C MET A 152 -14.30 1.48 -11.38
N THR A 153 -15.62 1.50 -11.25
CA THR A 153 -16.53 2.14 -12.21
C THR A 153 -16.26 3.65 -12.28
N LEU A 154 -16.14 4.32 -11.13
CA LEU A 154 -15.81 5.75 -11.07
C LEU A 154 -14.46 6.06 -11.72
N LEU A 155 -13.44 5.22 -11.51
CA LEU A 155 -12.13 5.39 -12.14
C LEU A 155 -12.17 5.24 -13.66
N GLN A 156 -12.98 4.32 -14.19
CA GLN A 156 -13.18 4.20 -15.64
C GLN A 156 -13.81 5.47 -16.21
N ASP A 157 -14.84 5.98 -15.55
CA ASP A 157 -15.48 7.23 -15.94
C ASP A 157 -14.53 8.43 -15.86
N GLU A 158 -13.73 8.53 -14.79
CA GLU A 158 -12.75 9.61 -14.64
C GLU A 158 -11.69 9.59 -15.75
N ARG A 159 -11.23 8.40 -16.16
CA ARG A 159 -10.33 8.27 -17.32
C ARG A 159 -10.99 8.77 -18.61
N ALA A 160 -12.25 8.41 -18.85
CA ALA A 160 -12.98 8.89 -20.01
C ALA A 160 -13.17 10.42 -19.97
N ARG A 161 -13.60 10.97 -18.82
CA ARG A 161 -13.79 12.41 -18.62
C ARG A 161 -12.51 13.19 -18.79
N THR A 162 -11.39 12.73 -18.23
CA THR A 162 -10.10 13.41 -18.39
C THR A 162 -9.65 13.52 -19.84
N LEU A 163 -9.86 12.48 -20.67
CA LEU A 163 -9.59 12.56 -22.11
C LEU A 163 -10.51 13.56 -22.82
N LEU A 164 -11.80 13.54 -22.49
CA LEU A 164 -12.78 14.47 -23.05
C LEU A 164 -12.48 15.93 -22.66
N THR A 165 -12.12 16.18 -21.40
CA THR A 165 -11.73 17.50 -20.91
C THR A 165 -10.49 18.00 -21.62
N LEU A 166 -9.48 17.16 -21.85
CA LEU A 166 -8.27 17.57 -22.58
C LEU A 166 -8.58 17.95 -24.04
N GLU A 167 -9.47 17.22 -24.72
CA GLU A 167 -9.89 17.56 -26.09
C GLU A 167 -10.75 18.83 -26.10
N TYR A 168 -11.67 18.98 -25.15
CA TYR A 168 -12.48 20.18 -24.99
C TYR A 168 -11.60 21.41 -24.77
N GLU A 169 -10.63 21.34 -23.86
CA GLU A 169 -9.67 22.42 -23.63
C GLU A 169 -8.82 22.68 -24.87
N ALA A 170 -8.42 21.66 -25.63
CA ALA A 170 -7.66 21.84 -26.86
C ALA A 170 -8.44 22.69 -27.88
N LYS A 171 -9.74 22.41 -28.08
CA LYS A 171 -10.63 23.22 -28.93
C LYS A 171 -10.76 24.65 -28.43
N GLN A 172 -10.92 24.84 -27.12
CA GLN A 172 -10.97 26.18 -26.52
C GLN A 172 -9.69 26.99 -26.78
N TRP A 173 -8.52 26.34 -26.89
CA TRP A 173 -7.30 27.02 -27.30
C TRP A 173 -7.28 27.35 -28.79
N GLU A 174 -7.81 26.47 -29.65
CA GLU A 174 -7.92 26.74 -31.09
C GLU A 174 -8.85 27.92 -31.38
N ASP A 175 -9.98 28.01 -30.68
CA ASP A 175 -10.92 29.13 -30.81
C ASP A 175 -10.25 30.47 -30.42
N ARG A 176 -9.36 30.44 -29.43
CA ARG A 176 -8.58 31.61 -28.96
C ARG A 176 -7.45 32.02 -29.91
N ALA A 177 -7.18 31.27 -30.98
CA ALA A 177 -6.13 31.63 -31.95
C ALA A 177 -6.49 32.87 -32.79
N SER A 178 -7.77 33.27 -32.81
CA SER A 178 -8.28 34.41 -33.59
C SER A 178 -9.27 35.26 -32.79
N GLY A 179 -9.75 36.37 -33.34
CA GLY A 179 -10.79 37.20 -32.71
C GLY A 179 -10.30 38.24 -31.70
N TRP A 180 -9.00 38.52 -31.66
CA TRP A 180 -8.44 39.60 -30.85
C TRP A 180 -8.47 40.91 -31.66
N GLU A 181 -9.15 41.94 -31.16
CA GLU A 181 -9.18 43.26 -31.78
C GLU A 181 -7.93 44.09 -31.38
N GLY A 182 -7.50 45.01 -32.26
CA GLY A 182 -6.41 45.95 -31.95
C GLY A 182 -5.00 45.34 -31.91
N THR A 183 -4.79 44.17 -32.51
CA THR A 183 -3.52 43.44 -32.45
C THR A 183 -2.62 43.70 -33.67
N THR A 184 -1.33 43.98 -33.45
CA THR A 184 -0.32 44.04 -34.52
C THR A 184 -0.19 42.67 -35.21
N ALA A 185 0.12 42.63 -36.50
CA ALA A 185 0.27 41.39 -37.27
C ALA A 185 1.25 40.39 -36.62
N GLU A 186 2.36 40.89 -36.06
CA GLU A 186 3.34 40.05 -35.34
C GLU A 186 2.77 39.41 -34.08
N LEU A 187 1.99 40.16 -33.31
CA LEU A 187 1.36 39.69 -32.07
C LEU A 187 0.21 38.71 -32.37
N ALA A 188 -0.56 38.95 -33.44
CA ALA A 188 -1.57 38.00 -33.92
C ALA A 188 -0.95 36.65 -34.31
N SER A 189 0.19 36.67 -35.02
CA SER A 189 0.95 35.46 -35.35
C SER A 189 1.46 34.74 -34.08
N GLY A 190 1.97 35.50 -33.11
CA GLY A 190 2.41 34.95 -31.82
C GLY A 190 1.28 34.28 -31.01
N ILE A 191 0.10 34.91 -30.97
CA ILE A 191 -1.09 34.37 -30.29
C ILE A 191 -1.55 33.08 -30.98
N ALA A 192 -1.61 33.07 -32.31
CA ALA A 192 -1.98 31.88 -33.07
C ALA A 192 -0.99 30.72 -32.83
N ALA A 193 0.32 31.01 -32.86
CA ALA A 193 1.36 30.01 -32.60
C ALA A 193 1.31 29.47 -31.16
N TYR A 194 1.12 30.34 -30.16
CA TYR A 194 1.01 29.93 -28.76
C TYR A 194 -0.23 29.09 -28.50
N SER A 195 -1.38 29.51 -29.02
CA SER A 195 -2.65 28.80 -28.91
C SER A 195 -2.58 27.42 -29.55
N SER A 196 -1.99 27.33 -30.75
CA SER A 196 -1.73 26.05 -31.43
C SER A 196 -0.82 25.13 -30.62
N LYS A 197 0.24 25.68 -30.00
CA LYS A 197 1.14 24.92 -29.10
C LYS A 197 0.40 24.39 -27.86
N GLN A 198 -0.49 25.19 -27.26
CA GLN A 198 -1.29 24.80 -26.10
C GLN A 198 -2.30 23.70 -26.42
N ALA A 199 -2.97 23.79 -27.59
CA ALA A 199 -3.87 22.75 -28.08
C ALA A 199 -3.11 21.44 -28.36
N ALA A 200 -1.98 21.52 -29.06
CA ALA A 200 -1.13 20.36 -29.35
C ALA A 200 -0.61 19.68 -28.08
N GLY A 201 -0.22 20.45 -27.06
CA GLY A 201 0.23 19.92 -25.77
C GLY A 201 -0.85 19.09 -25.06
N ARG A 202 -2.09 19.56 -25.05
CA ARG A 202 -3.24 18.86 -24.44
C ARG A 202 -3.59 17.57 -25.18
N ARG A 203 -3.59 17.60 -26.51
CA ARG A 203 -3.78 16.37 -27.32
C ARG A 203 -2.68 15.36 -27.09
N ARG A 204 -1.42 15.80 -26.98
CA ARG A 204 -0.29 14.91 -26.63
C ARG A 204 -0.48 14.26 -25.25
N LEU A 205 -0.94 15.03 -24.25
CA LEU A 205 -1.23 14.50 -22.92
C LEU A 205 -2.38 13.48 -22.97
N ALA A 206 -3.43 13.75 -23.75
CA ALA A 206 -4.53 12.82 -23.95
C ALA A 206 -4.06 11.51 -24.62
N THR A 207 -3.24 11.59 -25.66
CA THR A 207 -2.62 10.41 -26.29
C THR A 207 -1.75 9.64 -25.30
N HIS A 208 -0.95 10.33 -24.49
CA HIS A 208 -0.12 9.69 -23.48
C HIS A 208 -0.97 8.95 -22.44
N PHE A 209 -2.05 9.57 -21.95
CA PHE A 209 -2.96 8.92 -21.01
C PHE A 209 -3.70 7.73 -21.64
N LYS A 210 -4.11 7.82 -22.91
CA LYS A 210 -4.66 6.68 -23.67
C LYS A 210 -3.68 5.50 -23.77
N THR A 211 -2.38 5.76 -23.90
CA THR A 211 -1.37 4.69 -23.94
C THR A 211 -1.05 4.10 -22.57
N LEU A 212 -1.33 4.85 -21.50
CA LEU A 212 -0.96 4.47 -20.14
C LEU A 212 -2.09 3.71 -19.42
N TRP A 213 -3.36 3.96 -19.79
CA TRP A 213 -4.56 3.36 -19.19
C TRP A 213 -5.10 2.17 -19.97
#